data_AF-A0A944U0C0-F1
#
_entry.id   AF-A0A944U0C0-F1
#
_cell.length_a   1.000
_cell.length_b   1.000
_cell.length_c   1.000
_cell.angle_alpha   90.00
_cell.angle_beta   90.00
_cell.angle_gamma   90.00
#
_symmetry.space_group_name_H-M   'P 1'
#
loop_
_entity.id
_entity.type
_entity.pdbx_description
1 polymer ?
#
loop_
_entity_poly.entity_id
_entity_poly.type
_entity_poly.pdbx_seq_one_letter_code
_entity_poly.pdbx_strand_id
1 'polypeptide(L)'
;MSNSSINWLPVLIAFVAPFALGATMMFASFRLWKKWIRWVTRATGLLFLCGFLTAVACSAPYMWARHLEARWHPAKPKTKVELESFLSLYSQRDIQPSESGWGRHHQLQAGERMTQYLLLWNAPLEVVYTSSDTIVGIYTSYE
;
A
#
# COMPACT_ATOMS: atom_id res chain seq x y z
N MET A 1 4.71 8.56 -24.71
CA MET A 1 3.99 8.29 -23.45
C MET A 1 2.59 7.82 -23.80
N SER A 2 2.33 6.51 -23.73
CA SER A 2 0.97 5.98 -23.96
C SER A 2 0.13 6.31 -22.72
N ASN A 3 -0.83 7.23 -22.87
CA ASN A 3 -1.92 7.39 -21.90
C ASN A 3 -2.87 6.20 -22.05
N SER A 4 -2.47 5.03 -21.55
CA SER A 4 -3.42 3.95 -21.29
C SER A 4 -4.31 4.39 -20.14
N SER A 5 -5.45 4.99 -20.47
CA SER A 5 -6.51 5.30 -19.51
C SER A 5 -6.85 4.02 -18.77
N ILE A 6 -6.48 3.94 -17.49
CA ILE A 6 -6.80 2.80 -16.62
C ILE A 6 -8.32 2.60 -16.71
N ASN A 7 -8.74 1.43 -17.17
CA ASN A 7 -10.15 1.08 -17.14
C ASN A 7 -10.52 0.86 -15.67
N TRP A 8 -11.19 1.83 -15.05
CA TRP A 8 -11.58 1.79 -13.64
C TRP A 8 -12.76 0.86 -13.36
N LEU A 9 -13.46 0.41 -14.41
CA LEU A 9 -14.64 -0.45 -14.28
C LEU A 9 -14.40 -1.74 -13.47
N PRO A 10 -13.30 -2.51 -13.71
CA PRO A 10 -13.02 -3.72 -12.95
C PRO A 10 -12.70 -3.43 -11.49
N VAL A 11 -12.03 -2.30 -11.20
CA VAL A 11 -11.71 -1.86 -9.84
C VAL A 11 -13.00 -1.46 -9.11
N LEU A 12 -13.87 -0.70 -9.75
CA LEU A 12 -15.19 -0.34 -9.22
C LEU A 12 -16.04 -1.58 -8.95
N ILE A 13 -16.07 -2.55 -9.86
CA ILE A 13 -16.82 -3.80 -9.67
C ILE A 13 -16.20 -4.63 -8.53
N ALA A 14 -14.87 -4.78 -8.49
CA ALA A 14 -14.19 -5.61 -7.50
C ALA A 14 -14.27 -5.05 -6.07
N PHE A 15 -14.36 -3.72 -5.90
CA PHE A 15 -14.37 -3.09 -4.57
C PHE A 15 -15.74 -2.55 -4.17
N VAL A 16 -16.45 -1.82 -5.05
CA VAL A 16 -17.71 -1.17 -4.70
C VAL A 16 -18.87 -2.16 -4.65
N ALA A 17 -18.90 -3.15 -5.55
CA ALA A 17 -20.00 -4.11 -5.57
C ALA A 17 -20.06 -5.00 -4.30
N PRO A 18 -18.95 -5.59 -3.81
CA PRO A 18 -18.95 -6.34 -2.54
C PRO A 18 -19.38 -5.50 -1.34
N PHE A 19 -18.91 -4.25 -1.27
CA PHE A 19 -19.31 -3.32 -0.21
C PHE A 19 -20.81 -3.02 -0.26
N ALA A 20 -21.32 -2.63 -1.44
CA ALA A 20 -22.73 -2.30 -1.63
C ALA A 20 -23.63 -3.52 -1.36
N LEU A 21 -23.26 -4.71 -1.82
CA LEU A 21 -23.97 -5.96 -1.55
C LEU A 21 -23.96 -6.31 -0.05
N GLY A 22 -22.81 -6.22 0.60
CA GLY A 22 -22.69 -6.47 2.04
C GLY A 22 -23.55 -5.52 2.89
N ALA A 23 -23.49 -4.22 2.59
CA ALA A 23 -24.28 -3.21 3.25
C ALA A 23 -25.79 -3.38 2.99
N THR A 24 -26.20 -3.58 1.73
CA THR A 24 -27.62 -3.78 1.39
C THR A 24 -28.19 -5.04 2.04
N MET A 25 -27.44 -6.14 2.10
CA MET A 25 -27.84 -7.35 2.82
C MET A 25 -28.03 -7.09 4.33
N MET A 26 -27.13 -6.32 4.96
CA MET A 26 -27.28 -5.91 6.36
C MET A 26 -28.58 -5.14 6.60
N PHE A 27 -28.89 -4.14 5.77
CA PHE A 27 -30.11 -3.34 5.90
C PHE A 27 -31.38 -4.10 5.51
N ALA A 28 -31.33 -4.93 4.47
CA ALA A 28 -32.46 -5.74 4.03
C ALA A 28 -32.86 -6.78 5.10
N SER A 29 -31.90 -7.28 5.88
CA SER A 29 -32.15 -8.28 6.91
C SER A 29 -33.20 -7.85 7.95
N PHE A 30 -33.31 -6.54 8.23
CA PHE A 30 -34.30 -6.00 9.18
C PHE A 30 -35.74 -6.14 8.68
N ARG A 31 -35.95 -6.18 7.36
CA ARG A 31 -37.28 -6.33 6.74
C ARG A 31 -37.73 -7.78 6.62
N LEU A 32 -36.84 -8.74 6.91
CA LEU A 32 -37.14 -10.17 6.77
C LEU A 32 -37.86 -10.70 8.01
N TRP A 33 -39.03 -11.30 7.79
CA TRP A 33 -39.90 -11.76 8.88
C TRP A 33 -39.44 -13.09 9.49
N LYS A 34 -38.93 -14.01 8.67
CA LYS A 34 -38.41 -15.31 9.11
C LYS A 34 -37.02 -15.15 9.76
N LYS A 35 -36.90 -15.58 11.03
CA LYS A 35 -35.68 -15.44 11.83
C LYS A 35 -34.45 -16.09 11.17
N TRP A 36 -34.57 -17.30 10.63
CA TRP A 36 -33.41 -18.00 10.03
C TRP A 36 -32.88 -17.28 8.77
N ILE A 37 -33.77 -16.79 7.91
CA ILE A 37 -33.38 -16.03 6.71
C ILE A 37 -32.63 -14.75 7.11
N ARG A 38 -33.09 -14.05 8.15
CA ARG A 38 -32.41 -12.86 8.68
C ARG A 38 -30.97 -13.16 9.11
N TRP A 39 -30.75 -14.27 9.82
CA TRP A 39 -29.40 -14.67 10.25
C TRP A 39 -28.49 -15.01 9.07
N VAL A 40 -28.99 -15.78 8.10
CA VAL A 40 -28.23 -16.12 6.89
C VAL A 40 -27.85 -14.86 6.11
N THR A 41 -28.80 -13.97 5.84
CA THR A 41 -28.53 -12.72 5.11
C THR A 41 -27.51 -11.83 5.81
N ARG A 42 -27.55 -11.74 7.16
CA ARG A 42 -26.54 -11.02 7.93
C ARG A 42 -25.17 -11.68 7.86
N ALA A 43 -25.10 -13.00 8.02
CA ALA A 43 -23.83 -13.72 7.94
C ALA A 43 -23.19 -13.52 6.54
N THR A 44 -23.98 -13.65 5.48
CA THR A 44 -23.51 -13.40 4.11
C THR A 44 -23.07 -11.94 3.92
N GLY A 45 -23.88 -10.97 4.35
CA GLY A 45 -23.53 -9.56 4.25
C GLY A 45 -22.23 -9.22 5.01
N LEU A 46 -22.04 -9.81 6.19
CA LEU A 46 -20.81 -9.65 6.97
C LEU A 46 -19.61 -10.25 6.25
N LEU A 47 -19.74 -11.42 5.63
CA LEU A 47 -18.67 -12.03 4.84
C LEU A 47 -18.23 -11.13 3.68
N PHE A 48 -19.18 -10.53 2.96
CA PHE A 48 -18.87 -9.57 1.89
C PHE A 48 -18.15 -8.32 2.41
N LEU A 49 -18.58 -7.77 3.54
CA LEU A 49 -17.93 -6.61 4.16
C LEU A 49 -16.52 -6.94 4.66
N CYS A 50 -16.33 -8.10 5.31
CA CYS A 50 -15.01 -8.55 5.74
C CYS A 50 -14.08 -8.76 4.54
N GLY A 51 -14.55 -9.43 3.48
CA GLY A 51 -13.78 -9.62 2.26
C GLY A 51 -13.37 -8.29 1.61
N PHE A 52 -14.28 -7.31 1.55
CA PHE A 52 -13.98 -5.96 1.09
C PHE A 52 -12.90 -5.28 1.95
N LEU A 53 -13.05 -5.31 3.29
CA LEU A 53 -12.08 -4.70 4.19
C LEU A 53 -10.69 -5.35 4.07
N THR A 54 -10.63 -6.67 3.95
CA THR A 54 -9.37 -7.40 3.71
C THR A 54 -8.73 -6.98 2.38
N ALA A 55 -9.51 -6.93 1.30
CA ALA A 55 -9.01 -6.50 0.00
C ALA A 55 -8.45 -5.06 0.05
N VAL A 56 -9.17 -4.13 0.69
CA VAL A 56 -8.70 -2.75 0.88
C VAL A 56 -7.42 -2.71 1.71
N ALA A 57 -7.37 -3.44 2.83
CA ALA A 57 -6.20 -3.48 3.70
C ALA A 57 -4.95 -4.05 2.99
N CYS A 58 -5.13 -5.00 2.07
CA CYS A 58 -4.03 -5.56 1.29
C CYS A 58 -3.59 -4.68 0.11
N SER A 59 -4.51 -4.02 -0.58
CA SER A 59 -4.23 -3.28 -1.82
C SER A 59 -3.95 -1.79 -1.62
N ALA A 60 -4.60 -1.14 -0.65
CA ALA A 60 -4.44 0.30 -0.42
C ALA A 60 -2.99 0.71 -0.10
N PRO A 61 -2.20 -0.04 0.69
CA PRO A 61 -0.80 0.29 0.95
C PRO A 61 0.02 0.40 -0.35
N TYR A 62 -0.16 -0.57 -1.25
CA TYR A 62 0.52 -0.60 -2.55
C TYR A 62 0.10 0.57 -3.44
N MET A 63 -1.20 0.83 -3.56
CA MET A 63 -1.71 1.95 -4.36
C MET A 63 -1.21 3.30 -3.84
N TRP A 64 -1.17 3.46 -2.52
CA TRP A 64 -0.67 4.68 -1.89
C TRP A 64 0.84 4.86 -2.13
N ALA A 65 1.64 3.80 -1.97
CA ALA A 65 3.07 3.85 -2.27
C ALA A 65 3.34 4.26 -3.73
N ARG A 66 2.59 3.69 -4.69
CA ARG A 66 2.67 4.09 -6.11
C ARG A 66 2.27 5.54 -6.35
N HIS A 67 1.25 6.02 -5.63
CA HIS A 67 0.86 7.43 -5.70
C HIS A 67 1.98 8.36 -5.20
N LEU A 68 2.64 8.01 -4.10
CA LEU A 68 3.77 8.79 -3.57
C LEU A 68 4.99 8.72 -4.50
N GLU A 69 5.28 7.55 -5.07
CA GLU A 69 6.33 7.34 -6.06
C GLU A 69 6.15 8.21 -7.30
N ALA A 70 4.93 8.28 -7.84
CA ALA A 70 4.62 9.16 -8.96
C ALA A 70 4.92 10.65 -8.67
N ARG A 71 5.02 11.05 -7.39
CA ARG A 71 5.35 12.42 -6.97
C ARG A 71 6.84 12.61 -6.70
N TRP A 72 7.48 11.72 -5.95
CA TRP A 72 8.90 11.89 -5.60
C TRP A 72 9.85 11.49 -6.73
N HIS A 73 9.49 10.52 -7.57
CA HIS A 73 10.32 10.07 -8.69
C HIS A 73 10.67 11.21 -9.67
N PRO A 74 9.71 12.04 -10.17
CA PRO A 74 10.06 13.20 -11.00
C PRO A 74 10.76 14.32 -10.23
N ALA A 75 10.53 14.45 -8.92
CA ALA A 75 11.16 15.46 -8.09
C ALA A 75 12.64 15.17 -7.81
N LYS A 76 13.07 13.91 -7.90
CA LYS A 76 14.46 13.44 -7.71
C LYS A 76 15.11 14.02 -6.43
N PRO A 77 14.55 13.73 -5.25
CA PRO A 77 15.10 14.20 -3.99
C PRO A 77 16.55 13.73 -3.84
N LYS A 78 17.40 14.61 -3.30
CA LYS A 78 18.83 14.33 -3.08
C LYS A 78 19.16 14.07 -1.62
N THR A 79 18.30 14.50 -0.71
CA THR A 79 18.51 14.37 0.73
C THR A 79 17.38 13.57 1.37
N LYS A 80 17.67 13.01 2.55
CA LYS A 80 16.67 12.33 3.39
C LYS A 80 15.44 13.19 3.63
N VAL A 81 15.65 14.45 4.03
CA VAL A 81 14.56 15.39 4.35
C VAL A 81 13.68 15.68 3.12
N GLU A 82 14.29 15.87 1.95
CA GLU A 82 13.54 16.08 0.71
C GLU A 82 12.70 14.86 0.37
N LEU A 83 13.24 13.65 0.49
CA LEU A 83 12.49 12.43 0.20
C LEU A 83 11.36 12.21 1.20
N GLU A 84 11.63 12.37 2.50
CA GLU A 84 10.65 12.18 3.57
C GLU A 84 9.46 13.13 3.49
N SER A 85 9.62 14.30 2.85
CA SER A 85 8.50 15.21 2.55
C SER A 85 7.42 14.57 1.66
N PHE A 86 7.78 13.52 0.90
CA PHE A 86 6.85 12.75 0.08
C PHE A 86 6.38 11.45 0.76
N LEU A 87 7.11 10.91 1.74
CA LEU A 87 6.88 9.58 2.31
C LEU A 87 5.86 9.58 3.47
N SER A 88 4.72 10.24 3.27
CA SER A 88 3.65 10.23 4.28
C SER A 88 3.22 8.80 4.65
N LEU A 89 3.01 8.56 5.95
CA LEU A 89 2.58 7.28 6.54
C LEU A 89 3.60 6.13 6.47
N TYR A 90 4.82 6.39 6.01
CA TYR A 90 5.90 5.43 6.13
C TYR A 90 6.46 5.41 7.55
N SER A 91 6.77 4.20 8.02
CA SER A 91 7.66 4.00 9.16
C SER A 91 9.08 3.74 8.66
N GLN A 92 10.10 4.20 9.39
CA GLN A 92 11.50 4.00 9.01
C GLN A 92 12.19 3.03 9.98
N ARG A 93 13.10 2.22 9.44
CA ARG A 93 14.06 1.44 10.22
C ARG A 93 15.37 1.31 9.47
N ASP A 94 16.48 1.37 10.18
CA ASP A 94 17.78 1.07 9.59
C ASP A 94 17.94 -0.46 9.49
N ILE A 95 18.45 -0.92 8.35
CA ILE A 95 18.60 -2.35 8.02
C ILE A 95 20.00 -2.64 7.47
N GLN A 96 20.39 -3.91 7.54
CA GLN A 96 21.57 -4.37 6.80
C GLN A 96 21.19 -4.72 5.35
N PRO A 97 22.11 -4.63 4.38
CA PRO A 97 21.85 -5.06 3.00
C PRO A 97 21.34 -6.51 2.92
N SER A 98 21.82 -7.41 3.80
CA SER A 98 21.33 -8.80 3.86
C SER A 98 19.83 -8.93 4.15
N GLU A 99 19.23 -7.95 4.83
CA GLU A 99 17.80 -7.91 5.22
C GLU A 99 16.92 -7.26 4.15
N SER A 100 17.54 -6.54 3.21
CA SER A 100 16.85 -5.82 2.15
C SER A 100 16.18 -6.79 1.17
N GLY A 101 15.05 -6.41 0.58
CA GLY A 101 14.40 -7.20 -0.47
C GLY A 101 15.05 -7.02 -1.85
N TRP A 102 15.55 -5.81 -2.13
CA TRP A 102 15.95 -5.36 -3.47
C TRP A 102 17.41 -4.91 -3.55
N GLY A 103 17.92 -4.28 -2.50
CA GLY A 103 19.31 -3.83 -2.33
C GLY A 103 20.28 -4.84 -1.70
N ARG A 104 19.99 -6.16 -1.72
CA ARG A 104 20.84 -7.19 -1.07
C ARG A 104 22.30 -7.21 -1.49
N HIS A 105 22.56 -6.83 -2.73
CA HIS A 105 23.89 -6.84 -3.32
C HIS A 105 24.63 -5.51 -3.15
N HIS A 106 24.00 -4.52 -2.52
CA HIS A 106 24.65 -3.24 -2.25
C HIS A 106 25.73 -3.41 -1.17
N GLN A 107 26.96 -3.01 -1.49
CA GLN A 107 28.05 -2.96 -0.54
C GLN A 107 28.12 -1.56 0.05
N LEU A 108 27.69 -1.43 1.31
CA LEU A 108 27.77 -0.15 2.03
C LEU A 108 29.23 0.27 2.18
N GLN A 109 29.53 1.49 1.74
CA GLN A 109 30.81 2.13 1.96
C GLN A 109 30.90 2.70 3.39
N ALA A 110 32.09 3.13 3.78
CA ALA A 110 32.31 3.71 5.11
C ALA A 110 31.44 4.96 5.32
N GLY A 111 30.58 4.91 6.34
CA GLY A 111 29.66 6.00 6.67
C GLY A 111 28.32 5.95 5.94
N GLU A 112 28.08 4.95 5.10
CA GLU A 112 26.77 4.71 4.49
C GLU A 112 25.86 3.87 5.39
N ARG A 113 24.56 4.11 5.30
CA ARG A 113 23.52 3.32 5.96
C ARG A 113 22.38 3.04 5.01
N MET A 114 21.79 1.85 5.10
CA MET A 114 20.56 1.53 4.39
C MET A 114 19.37 1.68 5.34
N THR A 115 18.40 2.49 4.95
CA THR A 115 17.15 2.71 5.68
C THR A 115 16.00 2.16 4.86
N GLN A 116 15.18 1.32 5.50
CA GLN A 116 13.95 0.81 4.92
C GLN A 116 12.76 1.62 5.43
N TYR A 117 11.97 2.11 4.49
CA TYR A 117 10.69 2.74 4.71
C TYR A 117 9.59 1.70 4.44
N LEU A 118 8.72 1.45 5.43
CA LEU A 118 7.62 0.49 5.32
C LEU A 118 6.23 1.13 5.30
N LEU A 119 5.54 0.87 4.20
CA LEU A 119 4.12 1.07 3.89
C LEU A 119 3.15 0.17 4.65
N LEU A 120 2.67 0.56 5.84
CA LEU A 120 1.85 -0.26 6.74
C LEU A 120 2.58 -1.56 7.12
N TRP A 121 2.88 -2.51 6.24
CA TRP A 121 3.76 -3.67 6.52
C TRP A 121 4.32 -4.33 5.24
N ASN A 122 3.87 -3.88 4.06
CA ASN A 122 3.91 -4.66 2.83
C ASN A 122 4.64 -4.00 1.66
N ALA A 123 4.91 -2.70 1.76
CA ALA A 123 5.42 -1.90 0.65
C ALA A 123 6.75 -1.25 1.04
N PRO A 124 7.88 -1.96 0.90
CA PRO A 124 9.17 -1.44 1.30
C PRO A 124 9.77 -0.54 0.22
N LEU A 125 10.30 0.59 0.65
CA LEU A 125 11.18 1.46 -0.11
C LEU A 125 12.50 1.50 0.65
N GLU A 126 13.59 1.11 0.00
CA GLU A 126 14.91 1.01 0.63
C GLU A 126 15.82 2.08 0.06
N VAL A 127 16.49 2.83 0.92
CA VAL A 127 17.29 3.98 0.51
C VAL A 127 18.64 3.90 1.20
N VAL A 128 19.71 4.11 0.43
CA VAL A 128 21.06 4.21 0.97
C VAL A 128 21.39 5.68 1.14
N TYR A 129 21.75 6.04 2.36
CA TYR A 129 22.18 7.37 2.74
C TYR A 129 23.65 7.39 3.11
N THR A 130 24.34 8.49 2.80
CA THR A 130 25.63 8.81 3.40
C THR A 130 25.47 9.28 4.85
N SER A 131 26.59 9.50 5.54
CA SER A 131 26.64 10.13 6.87
C SER A 131 26.10 11.56 6.89
N SER A 132 26.02 12.23 5.73
CA SER A 132 25.44 13.56 5.53
C SER A 132 23.99 13.51 5.06
N ASP A 133 23.29 12.38 5.24
CA ASP A 133 21.89 12.17 4.84
C ASP A 133 21.62 12.44 3.35
N THR A 134 22.64 12.24 2.51
CA THR A 134 22.55 12.37 1.05
C THR A 134 22.21 11.01 0.45
N ILE A 135 21.30 10.99 -0.51
CA ILE A 135 20.83 9.76 -1.17
C ILE A 135 21.89 9.27 -2.15
N VAL A 136 22.35 8.04 -1.94
CA VAL A 136 23.29 7.33 -2.82
C VAL A 136 22.55 6.40 -3.77
N GLY A 137 21.48 5.76 -3.29
CA GLY A 137 20.68 4.83 -4.07
C GLY A 137 19.29 4.66 -3.47
N ILE A 138 18.31 4.41 -4.35
CA ILE A 138 16.94 4.09 -3.98
C ILE A 138 16.60 2.75 -4.64
N TYR A 139 16.06 1.82 -3.86
CA TYR A 139 15.65 0.49 -4.26
C TYR A 139 14.17 0.30 -3.94
N THR A 140 13.37 -0.06 -4.94
CA THR A 140 11.91 -0.18 -4.80
C THR A 140 11.42 -1.45 -5.48
N SER A 141 10.29 -1.96 -5.02
CA SER A 141 9.61 -3.11 -5.64
C SER A 141 8.86 -2.79 -6.93
N TYR A 142 8.87 -1.53 -7.36
CA TYR A 142 7.97 -1.00 -8.37
C TYR A 142 8.64 -0.72 -9.73
N GLU A 143 9.89 -1.14 -9.88
CA GLU A 143 10.66 -1.15 -11.13
C GLU A 143 10.22 -2.29 -12.09
#